data_AF-A0A959TCV2-F1
#
_entry.id   AF-A0A959TCV2-F1
#
_cell.length_a   1.000
_cell.length_b   1.000
_cell.length_c   1.000
_cell.angle_alpha   90.00
_cell.angle_beta   90.00
_cell.angle_gamma   90.00
#
_symmetry.space_group_name_H-M   'P 1'
#
loop_
_entity.id
_entity.type
_entity.pdbx_description
1 polymer ?
#
loop_
_entity_poly.entity_id
_entity_poly.type
_entity_poly.pdbx_seq_one_letter_code
_entity_poly.pdbx_strand_id
1 'polypeptide(L)' 'CVGTGKNLAYLEKLNAELGLFGNIVPLEHPRYVMQYKARMLDHYVDKYLDAIGGD' A
#
# COMPACT_ATOMS: atom_id res chain seq x y z
N CYS A 1 -2.53 2.65 1.32
CA CYS A 1 -3.29 1.47 1.78
C CYS A 1 -2.35 0.29 1.90
N VAL A 2 -2.37 -0.41 3.04
CA VAL A 2 -1.60 -1.64 3.22
C VAL A 2 -2.40 -2.83 2.69
N GLY A 3 -1.99 -3.37 1.56
CA GLY A 3 -2.69 -4.42 0.82
C GLY A 3 -3.33 -3.89 -0.46
N THR A 4 -2.96 -4.49 -1.59
CA THR A 4 -3.38 -4.13 -2.95
C THR A 4 -4.63 -4.85 -3.43
N GLY A 5 -5.19 -5.77 -2.63
CA GLY A 5 -6.36 -6.58 -2.99
C GLY A 5 -7.67 -6.02 -2.43
N LYS A 6 -8.37 -6.82 -1.64
CA LYS A 6 -9.69 -6.49 -1.07
C LYS A 6 -9.71 -5.19 -0.24
N ASN A 7 -8.60 -4.86 0.42
CA ASN A 7 -8.50 -3.67 1.25
C ASN A 7 -8.56 -2.39 0.41
N LEU A 8 -7.86 -2.36 -0.72
CA LEU A 8 -7.92 -1.25 -1.67
C LEU A 8 -9.34 -1.07 -2.18
N ALA A 9 -9.96 -2.13 -2.70
CA ALA A 9 -11.32 -2.06 -3.25
C ALA A 9 -12.35 -1.58 -2.22
N TYR A 10 -12.22 -1.98 -0.96
CA TYR A 10 -13.08 -1.50 0.11
C TYR A 10 -12.86 -0.01 0.41
N LEU A 11 -11.60 0.40 0.53
CA LEU A 11 -11.25 1.79 0.84
C LEU A 11 -11.57 2.75 -0.31
N GLU A 12 -11.40 2.33 -1.56
CA GLU A 12 -11.81 3.10 -2.73
C GLU A 12 -13.32 3.33 -2.74
N LYS A 13 -14.12 2.29 -2.49
CA LYS A 13 -15.57 2.41 -2.39
C LYS A 13 -15.97 3.36 -1.24
N LEU A 14 -15.37 3.19 -0.06
CA LEU A 14 -15.62 4.06 1.09
C LEU A 14 -15.23 5.51 0.79
N ASN A 15 -14.11 5.72 0.11
CA ASN A 15 -13.62 7.04 -0.24
C ASN A 15 -14.46 7.71 -1.33
N ALA A 16 -15.04 6.93 -2.26
CA ALA A 16 -15.99 7.45 -3.23
C ALA A 16 -17.30 7.92 -2.58
N GLU A 17 -17.72 7.27 -1.50
CA GLU A 17 -18.93 7.65 -0.75
C GLU A 17 -18.69 8.88 0.16
N LEU A 18 -17.51 8.97 0.80
CA LEU A 18 -17.24 9.95 1.86
C LEU A 18 -16.26 11.06 1.49
N GLY A 19 -15.50 10.92 0.40
CA GLY A 19 -14.52 11.92 -0.04
C GLY A 19 -13.38 12.18 0.96
N LEU A 20 -12.92 11.16 1.68
CA LEU A 20 -11.98 11.30 2.81
C LEU A 20 -10.57 11.73 2.36
N PHE A 21 -10.12 11.24 1.22
CA PHE A 21 -8.75 11.41 0.72
C PHE A 21 -8.76 11.73 -0.78
N GLY A 22 -7.83 12.58 -1.23
CA GLY A 22 -7.67 12.90 -2.65
C GLY A 22 -7.11 11.75 -3.49
N ASN A 23 -6.20 10.94 -2.93
CA ASN A 23 -5.64 9.77 -3.59
C ASN A 23 -5.35 8.65 -2.57
N ILE A 24 -5.60 7.40 -2.95
CA ILE A 24 -5.26 6.21 -2.17
C ILE A 24 -4.19 5.45 -2.92
N VAL A 25 -2.96 5.49 -2.43
CA VAL A 25 -1.84 4.73 -3.02
C VAL A 25 -1.82 3.31 -2.42
N PRO A 26 -1.98 2.24 -3.23
CA PRO A 26 -1.85 0.88 -2.73
C PRO A 26 -0.38 0.46 -2.62
N LEU A 27 -0.02 -0.04 -1.44
CA LEU A 27 1.26 -0.70 -1.19
C LEU A 27 1.00 -2.16 -0.80
N GLU A 28 1.92 -3.06 -1.14
CA GLU A 28 1.86 -4.46 -0.70
C GLU A 28 1.79 -4.53 0.83
N HIS A 29 1.25 -5.58 1.42
CA HIS A 29 1.20 -5.68 2.88
C HIS A 29 2.54 -6.21 3.43
N PRO A 30 3.13 -5.66 4.52
CA PRO A 30 4.40 -6.14 5.07
C PRO A 30 4.42 -7.65 5.34
N ARG A 31 3.34 -8.20 5.93
CA ARG A 31 3.11 -9.65 6.04
C ARG A 31 3.29 -10.40 4.72
N TYR A 32 2.72 -9.92 3.61
CA TYR A 32 2.88 -10.56 2.30
C TYR A 32 4.35 -10.51 1.84
N VAL A 33 5.01 -9.37 2.03
CA VAL A 33 6.42 -9.22 1.68
C VAL A 33 7.28 -10.19 2.51
N MET A 34 7.09 -10.25 3.82
CA MET A 34 7.85 -11.14 4.71
C MET A 34 7.60 -12.62 4.40
N GLN A 35 6.36 -12.99 4.05
CA GLN A 35 6.01 -14.40 3.81
C GLN A 35 6.45 -14.91 2.44
N TYR A 36 6.40 -14.07 1.40
CA TYR A 36 6.56 -14.54 0.02
C TYR A 36 7.67 -13.85 -0.76
N LYS A 37 8.11 -12.66 -0.32
CA LYS A 37 9.04 -11.79 -1.04
C LYS A 37 10.23 -11.34 -0.18
N ALA A 38 10.56 -12.07 0.88
CA ALA A 38 11.61 -11.70 1.83
C ALA A 38 12.97 -11.43 1.17
N ARG A 39 13.29 -12.11 0.05
CA ARG A 39 14.53 -11.88 -0.71
C ARG A 39 14.61 -10.52 -1.41
N MET A 40 13.49 -9.83 -1.55
CA MET A 40 13.39 -8.50 -2.17
C MET A 40 13.02 -7.43 -1.14
N LEU A 41 13.28 -7.68 0.14
CA LEU A 41 12.91 -6.77 1.23
C LEU A 41 13.33 -5.33 0.96
N ASP A 42 14.60 -5.11 0.61
CA ASP A 42 15.16 -3.76 0.38
C ASP A 42 14.39 -3.01 -0.71
N HIS A 43 14.07 -3.69 -1.82
CA HIS A 43 13.24 -3.12 -2.88
C HIS A 43 11.85 -2.66 -2.38
N TYR A 44 11.22 -3.42 -1.49
CA TYR A 44 9.93 -3.00 -0.91
C TYR A 44 10.09 -1.90 0.12
N VAL A 45 11.22 -1.82 0.84
CA VAL A 45 11.52 -0.70 1.74
C VAL A 45 11.65 0.59 0.94
N ASP A 46 12.46 0.58 -0.13
CA ASP A 46 12.63 1.74 -1.01
C ASP A 46 11.29 2.19 -1.59
N LYS A 47 10.50 1.23 -2.12
CA LYS A 47 9.15 1.51 -2.63
C LYS A 47 8.23 2.17 -1.61
N TYR A 48 8.34 1.80 -0.33
CA TYR A 48 7.54 2.41 0.73
C TYR A 48 8.01 3.82 1.04
N LEU A 49 9.32 4.04 1.09
CA LEU A 49 9.91 5.35 1.32
C LEU A 49 9.52 6.33 0.20
N ASP A 50 9.65 5.91 -1.06
CA ASP A 50 9.23 6.70 -2.24
C ASP A 50 7.75 7.10 -2.15
N ALA A 51 6.88 6.17 -1.74
CA ALA A 51 5.45 6.40 -1.66
C ALA A 51 5.03 7.31 -0.49
N ILE A 52 5.85 7.39 0.57
CA ILE A 52 5.60 8.21 1.76
C ILE A 52 6.29 9.58 1.64
N GLY A 53 7.15 9.78 0.62
CA GLY A 53 7.89 11.01 0.41
C GLY A 53 9.17 11.10 1.25
N GLY A 54 9.82 9.96 1.51
CA GLY A 54 11.20 9.97 1.98
C GLY A 54 12.11 10.46 0.85
N ASP A 55 12.93 11.46 1.15
CA ASP A 55 13.87 12.11 0.23
C ASP A 55 14.80 11.15 -0.52
#